data_AF-A0AAV0GRY2-F1
#
_entry.id   AF-A0AAV0GRY2-F1
#
_cell.length_a   1.000
_cell.length_b   1.000
_cell.length_c   1.000
_cell.angle_alpha   90.00
_cell.angle_beta   90.00
_cell.angle_gamma   90.00
#
_symmetry.space_group_name_H-M   'P 1'
#
loop_
_entity.id
_entity.type
_entity.pdbx_description
1 polymer ?
#
loop_
_entity_poly.entity_id
_entity_poly.type
_entity_poly.pdbx_seq_one_letter_code
_entity_poly.pdbx_strand_id
1 'polypeptide(L)' 'MEVKDMEINKKCEKCSNTKLKFSTRQMRSGDEGQMTFFHCPVCSHTFTEN' A
#
# COMPACT_ATOMS: atom_id res chain seq x y z
N MET A 1 -15.09 0.00 -10.24
CA MET A 1 -13.61 0.13 -10.33
C MET A 1 -13.05 -0.62 -9.13
N GLU A 2 -12.62 -1.86 -9.34
CA GLU A 2 -12.18 -2.74 -8.26
C GLU A 2 -10.84 -2.25 -7.73
N VAL A 3 -10.84 -1.79 -6.49
CA VAL A 3 -9.62 -1.44 -5.77
C VAL A 3 -9.05 -2.75 -5.22
N LYS A 4 -8.23 -3.43 -6.02
CA LYS A 4 -7.57 -4.66 -5.58
C LYS A 4 -6.51 -4.31 -4.54
N ASP A 5 -6.85 -4.45 -3.27
CA ASP A 5 -5.85 -4.61 -2.22
C ASP A 5 -5.08 -5.92 -2.44
N MET A 6 -3.79 -5.79 -2.73
CA MET A 6 -2.87 -6.91 -2.96
C MET A 6 -2.06 -7.17 -1.69
N GLU A 7 -1.85 -8.44 -1.34
CA GLU A 7 -1.00 -8.80 -0.20
C GLU A 7 0.48 -8.77 -0.61
N ILE A 8 1.33 -8.17 0.23
CA ILE A 8 2.78 -8.11 0.06
C ILE A 8 3.50 -8.54 1.34
N ASN A 9 4.60 -9.27 1.16
CA ASN A 9 5.46 -9.69 2.26
C ASN A 9 6.42 -8.55 2.66
N LYS A 10 5.89 -7.47 3.25
CA LYS A 10 6.67 -6.35 3.76
C LYS A 10 6.47 -6.23 5.28
N LYS A 11 7.56 -6.00 6.01
CA LYS A 11 7.52 -5.90 7.48
C LYS A 11 6.94 -4.54 7.90
N CYS A 12 5.90 -4.56 8.73
CA CYS A 12 5.37 -3.35 9.34
C CYS A 12 6.35 -2.80 10.38
N GLU A 13 6.70 -1.52 10.25
CA GLU A 13 7.57 -0.81 11.21
C GLU A 13 6.95 -0.65 12.61
N LYS A 14 5.62 -0.66 12.72
CA LYS A 14 4.90 -0.51 14.00
C LYS A 14 4.76 -1.81 14.77
N CYS A 15 4.30 -2.88 14.11
CA CYS A 15 3.92 -4.14 14.77
C CYS A 15 4.80 -5.33 14.39
N SER A 16 5.80 -5.15 13.52
CA SER A 16 6.66 -6.21 12.99
C SER A 16 5.93 -7.31 12.19
N ASN A 17 4.67 -7.10 11.79
CA ASN A 17 3.95 -8.06 10.95
C ASN A 17 4.60 -8.16 9.56
N THR A 18 4.76 -9.37 9.04
CA THR A 18 5.40 -9.63 7.73
C THR A 18 4.46 -9.52 6.54
N LYS A 19 3.14 -9.42 6.78
CA LYS A 19 2.12 -9.27 5.74
C LYS A 19 1.50 -7.88 5.78
N LEU A 20 1.55 -7.18 4.66
CA LEU A 20 0.90 -5.90 4.47
C LEU A 20 -0.02 -5.99 3.25
N LYS A 21 -1.05 -5.15 3.22
CA LYS A 21 -1.84 -4.92 2.02
C LYS A 21 -1.31 -3.68 1.32
N PHE A 22 -1.26 -3.70 0.00
CA PHE A 22 -0.96 -2.51 -0.78
C PHE A 22 -1.96 -2.31 -1.91
N SER A 23 -2.08 -1.06 -2.35
CA SER A 23 -2.96 -0.66 -3.43
C SER A 23 -2.29 0.44 -4.21
N THR A 24 -2.16 0.25 -5.51
CA THR A 24 -1.59 1.26 -6.39
C THR A 24 -2.69 2.12 -6.98
N ARG A 25 -2.58 3.44 -6.84
CA ARG A 25 -3.49 4.41 -7.47
C ARG A 25 -2.68 5.28 -8.42
N GLN A 26 -3.12 5.37 -9.66
CA GLN A 26 -2.58 6.34 -10.61
C GLN A 26 -3.29 7.67 -10.38
N MET A 27 -2.53 8.72 -10.02
CA MET A 27 -3.10 10.03 -9.69
C MET A 27 -3.49 10.83 -10.94
N ARG A 28 -2.82 10.64 -12.09
CA ARG A 28 -3.15 11.29 -13.37
C ARG A 28 -2.75 10.42 -14.57
N SER A 29 -3.47 10.54 -15.68
CA SER A 29 -3.04 10.00 -16.98
C SER A 29 -1.94 10.91 -17.54
N GLY A 30 -0.68 10.49 -17.42
CA GLY A 30 0.34 10.90 -18.38
C GLY A 30 1.42 11.87 -17.93
N ASP A 31 1.90 11.85 -16.67
CA ASP A 31 3.32 12.13 -16.36
C ASP A 31 3.68 12.04 -14.86
N GLU A 32 2.69 12.03 -13.95
CA GLU A 32 2.95 11.84 -12.52
C GLU A 32 2.72 10.39 -12.11
N GLY A 33 3.74 9.80 -11.50
CA GLY A 33 3.88 8.37 -11.21
C GLY A 33 2.72 7.72 -10.47
N GLN A 34 2.72 6.39 -10.48
CA GLN A 34 1.76 5.59 -9.74
C GLN A 34 2.10 5.65 -8.25
N MET A 35 1.17 6.09 -7.41
CA MET A 35 1.38 6.10 -5.95
C MET A 35 0.95 4.77 -5.35
N THR A 36 1.81 4.16 -4.54
CA THR A 36 1.56 2.89 -3.85
C THR A 36 1.18 3.16 -2.41
N PHE A 37 -0.04 2.79 -2.04
CA PHE A 37 -0.58 2.89 -0.68
C PHE A 37 -0.38 1.57 0.02
N PHE A 38 0.25 1.55 1.19
CA PHE A 38 0.40 0.38 2.04
C PHE A 38 -0.49 0.51 3.28
N HIS A 39 -1.04 -0.61 3.71
CA HIS A 39 -1.93 -0.73 4.86
C HIS A 39 -1.62 -2.00 5.65
N CYS A 40 -1.42 -1.87 6.95
CA CYS A 40 -1.22 -2.99 7.84
C CYS A 40 -2.56 -3.47 8.42
N PRO A 41 -3.01 -4.70 8.13
CA PRO A 41 -4.27 -5.21 8.66
C PRO A 41 -4.22 -5.53 10.17
N VAL A 42 -3.03 -5.54 10.79
CA VAL A 42 -2.84 -5.90 12.19
C VAL A 42 -2.92 -4.68 13.11
N CYS A 43 -2.21 -3.60 12.76
CA CYS A 43 -2.16 -2.38 13.59
C CYS A 43 -2.81 -1.17 12.93
N SER A 44 -3.44 -1.34 11.76
CA SER A 44 -4.07 -0.28 10.97
C SER A 44 -3.11 0.84 10.55
N HIS A 45 -1.79 0.58 10.54
CA HIS A 45 -0.79 1.54 10.09
C HIS A 45 -0.83 1.67 8.56
N THR A 46 -0.92 2.90 8.06
CA THR A 46 -0.95 3.21 6.63
C THR A 46 0.17 4.17 6.26
N PHE A 47 0.82 3.90 5.14
CA PHE A 47 1.87 4.75 4.58
C PHE A 47 1.83 4.69 3.04
N THR A 48 2.47 5.64 2.38
CA THR A 48 2.45 5.76 0.91
C THR A 48 3.86 5.95 0.38
N GLU A 49 4.16 5.29 -0.73
CA GLU A 49 5.37 5.49 -1.53
C GLU A 49 4.98 6.00 -2.94
N ASN A 50 5.83 6.86 -3.51
CA ASN A 50 5.73 7.38 -4.88
C ASN A 50 6.75 6.68 -5.78
#